data_AF-A0A7J7FTW1-F1
#
_entry.id   AF-A0A7J7FTW1-F1
#
_cell.length_a   1.000
_cell.length_b   1.000
_cell.length_c   1.000
_cell.angle_alpha   90.00
_cell.angle_beta   90.00
_cell.angle_gamma   90.00
#
_symmetry.space_group_name_H-M   'P 1'
#
loop_
_entity.id
_entity.type
_entity.pdbx_description
1 polymer ?
#
loop_
_entity_poly.entity_id
_entity_poly.type
_entity_poly.pdbx_seq_one_letter_code
_entity_poly.pdbx_strand_id
1 'polypeptide(L)'
;MRLGQRERHTAHDAQFTIGKSSNASVAFWYPIDGNPWHGSGHYSVSCDWVPLDIVSGSSASTNKPENNPWDAATAFSLFFSVFAFSLSVFVGHRVSNPKGVPFTPVDNL
;
A
#
# COMPACT_ATOMS: atom_id res chain seq x y z
N MET A 1 7.94 55.37 -29.58
CA MET A 1 8.85 54.47 -28.84
C MET A 1 8.70 54.72 -27.34
N ARG A 2 7.95 53.88 -26.63
CA ARG A 2 7.97 53.76 -25.15
C ARG A 2 7.77 52.28 -24.83
N LEU A 3 8.69 51.77 -24.01
CA LEU A 3 8.91 50.36 -23.73
C LEU A 3 7.65 49.65 -23.22
N GLY A 4 7.46 48.43 -23.72
CA GLY A 4 6.47 47.48 -23.23
C GLY A 4 6.64 47.22 -21.74
N GLN A 5 5.56 47.49 -21.00
CA GLN A 5 5.40 47.13 -19.61
C GLN A 5 5.08 45.62 -19.57
N ARG A 6 6.10 44.78 -19.41
CA ARG A 6 5.94 43.35 -19.17
C ARG A 6 5.50 43.18 -17.72
N GLU A 7 4.19 43.15 -17.48
CA GLU A 7 3.63 42.73 -16.19
C GLU A 7 4.10 41.30 -15.91
N ARG A 8 4.99 41.15 -14.93
CA ARG A 8 5.37 39.84 -14.41
C ARG A 8 4.25 39.39 -13.49
N HIS A 9 3.33 38.58 -14.02
CA HIS A 9 2.45 37.78 -13.19
C HIS A 9 3.31 36.78 -12.42
N THR A 10 3.61 37.08 -11.16
CA THR A 10 4.17 36.09 -10.24
C THR A 10 3.07 35.08 -9.97
N ALA A 11 3.14 33.93 -10.65
CA ALA A 11 2.39 32.77 -10.23
C ALA A 11 2.88 32.40 -8.84
N HIS A 12 2.04 32.63 -7.83
CA HIS A 12 2.31 32.16 -6.47
C HIS A 12 1.83 30.71 -6.39
N ASP A 13 2.66 29.83 -5.84
CA ASP A 13 2.26 28.47 -5.55
C ASP A 13 1.04 28.44 -4.63
N ALA A 14 0.20 27.42 -4.76
CA ALA A 14 -0.93 27.23 -3.86
C ALA A 14 -0.42 27.04 -2.43
N GLN A 15 -0.77 27.97 -1.53
CA GLN A 15 -0.39 27.90 -0.13
C GLN A 15 -1.52 27.25 0.69
N PHE A 16 -1.20 26.16 1.38
CA PHE A 16 -2.11 25.50 2.30
C PHE A 16 -1.70 25.73 3.75
N THR A 17 -2.67 25.79 4.66
CA THR A 17 -2.42 25.94 6.11
C THR A 17 -2.92 24.71 6.85
N ILE A 18 -2.08 24.15 7.71
CA ILE A 18 -2.44 23.00 8.55
C ILE A 18 -3.58 23.39 9.51
N GLY A 19 -4.58 22.54 9.64
CA GLY A 19 -5.76 22.75 10.47
C GLY A 19 -6.84 23.63 9.84
N LYS A 20 -6.68 24.03 8.57
CA LYS A 20 -7.70 24.77 7.81
C LYS A 20 -8.15 24.00 6.58
N SER A 21 -9.43 24.14 6.24
CA SER A 21 -9.99 23.62 5.00
C SER A 21 -9.59 24.49 3.81
N SER A 22 -9.18 23.86 2.72
CA SER A 22 -8.83 24.50 1.44
C SER A 22 -9.62 23.86 0.31
N ASN A 23 -9.88 24.58 -0.78
CA ASN A 23 -10.56 23.99 -1.94
C ASN A 23 -9.56 23.31 -2.87
N ALA A 24 -9.88 22.10 -3.32
CA ALA A 24 -9.09 21.35 -4.29
C ALA A 24 -9.98 20.77 -5.39
N SER A 25 -9.42 20.56 -6.57
CA SER A 25 -10.03 19.80 -7.66
C SER A 25 -9.00 18.87 -8.27
N VAL A 26 -9.44 17.76 -8.86
CA VAL A 26 -8.55 16.73 -9.39
C VAL A 26 -8.81 16.52 -10.87
N ALA A 27 -7.73 16.27 -11.61
CA ALA A 27 -7.77 15.92 -13.01
C ALA A 27 -6.93 14.66 -13.26
N PHE A 28 -7.46 13.78 -14.10
CA PHE A 28 -6.78 12.57 -14.58
C PHE A 28 -6.50 12.72 -16.06
N TRP A 29 -5.23 12.56 -16.44
CA TRP A 29 -4.84 12.41 -17.84
C TRP A 29 -4.64 10.93 -18.14
N TYR A 30 -5.15 10.46 -19.26
CA TYR A 30 -4.97 9.06 -19.68
C TYR A 30 -4.74 8.96 -21.19
N PRO A 31 -3.85 8.06 -21.63
CA PRO A 31 -3.68 7.79 -23.05
C PRO A 31 -4.92 7.05 -23.58
N ILE A 32 -5.31 7.38 -24.80
CA ILE A 32 -6.35 6.63 -25.53
C ILE A 32 -5.67 5.91 -26.69
N ASP A 33 -6.21 4.75 -27.06
CA ASP A 33 -5.78 3.98 -28.24
C ASP A 33 -4.33 3.45 -28.21
N GLY A 34 -3.75 3.28 -27.02
CA GLY A 34 -2.39 2.75 -26.86
C GLY A 34 -1.28 3.72 -27.31
N ASN A 35 -1.62 4.99 -27.57
CA ASN A 35 -0.66 6.01 -27.95
C ASN A 35 0.16 6.51 -26.73
N PRO A 36 1.42 6.94 -26.93
CA PRO A 36 2.22 7.58 -25.88
C PRO A 36 1.53 8.82 -25.30
N TRP A 37 1.79 9.12 -24.04
CA TRP A 37 1.24 10.30 -23.37
C TRP A 37 1.65 11.60 -24.06
N HIS A 38 0.71 12.53 -24.21
CA HIS A 38 0.91 13.84 -24.81
C HIS A 38 0.27 14.92 -23.93
N GLY A 39 0.95 16.05 -23.76
CA GLY A 39 0.61 17.07 -22.75
C GLY A 39 -0.73 17.81 -22.95
N SER A 40 -1.36 17.71 -24.12
CA SER A 40 -2.74 18.17 -24.33
C SER A 40 -3.69 17.02 -24.66
N GLY A 41 -3.35 15.81 -24.20
CA GLY A 41 -4.13 14.60 -24.39
C GLY A 41 -5.41 14.59 -23.58
N HIS A 42 -6.16 13.51 -23.75
CA HIS A 42 -7.45 13.35 -23.10
C HIS A 42 -7.31 13.38 -21.57
N TYR A 43 -8.25 14.09 -20.95
CA TYR A 43 -8.33 14.21 -19.51
C TYR A 43 -9.78 14.17 -19.04
N SER A 44 -9.96 13.76 -17.79
CA SER A 44 -11.20 13.91 -17.05
C SER A 44 -10.91 14.75 -15.83
N VAL A 45 -11.66 15.84 -15.66
CA VAL A 45 -11.50 16.76 -14.52
C VAL A 45 -12.78 16.79 -13.70
N SER A 46 -12.64 16.84 -12.38
CA SER A 46 -13.76 17.17 -11.51
C SER A 46 -14.12 18.64 -11.72
N CYS A 47 -15.38 18.90 -12.10
CA CYS A 47 -15.90 20.27 -12.18
C CYS A 47 -16.16 20.88 -10.79
N ASP A 48 -16.19 20.04 -9.75
CA ASP A 48 -16.52 20.45 -8.40
C ASP A 48 -15.25 20.66 -7.58
N TRP A 49 -15.26 21.78 -6.84
CA TRP A 49 -14.31 22.04 -5.77
C TRP A 49 -14.69 21.20 -4.55
N VAL A 50 -13.76 20.38 -4.08
CA VAL A 50 -13.93 19.58 -2.86
C VAL A 50 -13.10 20.16 -1.72
N PRO A 51 -13.61 20.17 -0.48
CA PRO A 51 -12.85 20.60 0.67
C PRO A 51 -11.72 19.61 0.96
N LEU A 52 -10.51 20.13 1.13
CA LEU A 52 -9.29 19.42 1.49
C LEU A 52 -8.81 19.95 2.85
N ASP A 53 -8.86 19.09 3.86
CA ASP A 53 -8.40 19.39 5.21
C ASP A 53 -7.00 18.81 5.43
N ILE A 54 -6.00 19.68 5.60
CA ILE A 54 -4.64 19.26 5.96
C ILE A 54 -4.57 19.17 7.48
N VAL A 55 -4.71 17.96 8.01
CA VAL A 55 -4.58 17.70 9.44
C VAL A 55 -3.12 17.71 9.87
N SER A 56 -2.82 18.25 11.05
CA SER A 56 -1.49 18.10 11.65
C SER A 56 -1.21 16.62 11.85
N GLY A 57 -0.10 16.13 11.30
CA GLY A 57 0.40 14.79 11.60
C GLY A 57 0.69 14.71 13.09
N SER A 58 -0.21 14.09 13.86
CA SER A 58 0.08 13.72 15.23
C SER A 58 1.03 12.53 15.15
N SER A 59 2.29 12.72 15.53
CA SER A 59 3.15 11.62 15.96
C SER A 59 2.70 11.10 17.32
N ALA A 60 1.40 10.84 17.48
CA ALA A 60 0.85 10.12 18.59
C ALA A 60 0.30 8.83 18.02
N SER A 61 0.93 7.73 18.41
CA SER A 61 0.27 6.45 18.65
C SER A 61 -0.94 6.69 19.56
N THR A 62 -2.01 7.28 19.03
CA THR A 62 -3.30 7.28 19.70
C THR A 62 -3.83 5.88 19.47
N ASN A 63 -3.75 5.08 20.53
CA ASN A 63 -4.41 3.80 20.70
C ASN A 63 -5.93 3.97 20.53
N LYS A 64 -6.38 4.17 19.30
CA LYS A 64 -7.76 3.98 18.90
C LYS A 64 -7.87 2.51 18.52
N PRO A 65 -8.83 1.74 19.08
CA PRO A 65 -9.18 0.48 18.47
C PRO A 65 -9.83 0.83 17.13
N GLU A 66 -8.98 0.93 16.12
CA GLU A 66 -9.36 0.98 14.74
C GLU A 66 -9.91 -0.41 14.44
N ASN A 67 -11.25 -0.55 14.45
CA ASN A 67 -11.90 -1.76 13.94
C ASN A 67 -11.70 -1.80 12.43
N ASN A 68 -10.47 -2.11 12.02
CA ASN A 68 -10.10 -2.37 10.65
C ASN A 68 -10.60 -3.76 10.28
N PRO A 69 -11.45 -3.90 9.25
CA PRO A 69 -11.81 -5.19 8.70
C PRO A 69 -10.59 -6.01 8.24
N TRP A 70 -9.47 -5.31 7.99
CA TRP A 70 -8.19 -5.88 7.60
C TRP A 70 -7.37 -6.44 8.76
N ASP A 71 -7.60 -6.01 10.00
CA ASP A 71 -6.90 -6.53 11.19
C ASP A 71 -7.32 -7.97 11.52
N ALA A 72 -8.57 -8.32 11.21
CA ALA A 72 -9.04 -9.70 11.33
C ALA A 72 -8.34 -10.61 10.29
N ALA A 73 -8.08 -10.11 9.08
CA ALA A 73 -7.42 -10.89 8.02
C ALA A 73 -5.94 -11.16 8.35
N THR A 74 -5.24 -10.21 8.98
CA THR A 74 -3.87 -10.42 9.49
C THR A 74 -3.82 -11.41 10.64
N ALA A 75 -4.82 -11.43 11.53
CA ALA A 75 -4.88 -12.41 12.62
C ALA A 75 -4.98 -13.87 12.12
N PHE A 76 -5.79 -14.13 11.09
CA PHE A 76 -5.86 -15.46 10.48
C PHE A 76 -4.56 -15.84 9.76
N SER A 77 -3.89 -14.88 9.12
CA SER A 77 -2.62 -15.12 8.43
C SER A 77 -1.52 -15.59 9.38
N LEU A 78 -1.44 -15.00 10.58
CA LEU A 78 -0.50 -15.43 11.61
C LEU A 78 -0.80 -16.85 12.12
N PHE A 79 -2.08 -17.17 12.32
CA PHE A 79 -2.50 -18.51 12.75
C PHE A 79 -2.11 -19.57 11.71
N PHE A 80 -2.42 -19.35 10.43
CA PHE A 80 -2.04 -20.28 9.36
C PHE A 80 -0.53 -20.42 9.20
N SER A 81 0.25 -19.34 9.36
CA SER A 81 1.71 -19.37 9.31
C SER A 81 2.30 -20.26 10.41
N VAL A 82 1.87 -20.06 11.66
CA VAL A 82 2.33 -20.87 12.79
C VAL A 82 1.90 -22.33 12.62
N PHE A 83 0.66 -22.56 12.19
CA PHE A 83 0.13 -23.91 11.97
C PHE A 83 0.90 -24.67 10.87
N ALA A 84 1.17 -24.02 9.73
CA ALA A 84 1.96 -24.61 8.65
C ALA A 84 3.40 -24.92 9.09
N PHE A 85 4.02 -24.01 9.84
CA PHE A 85 5.36 -24.22 10.38
C PHE A 85 5.40 -25.41 11.35
N SER A 86 4.43 -25.53 12.26
CA SER A 86 4.34 -26.67 13.19
C SER A 86 4.16 -28.01 12.47
N LEU A 87 3.33 -28.06 11.43
CA LEU A 87 3.14 -29.27 10.63
C LEU A 87 4.41 -29.68 9.90
N SER A 88 5.17 -28.72 9.34
CA SER A 88 6.44 -28.98 8.67
C SER A 88 7.45 -29.64 9.62
N VAL A 89 7.63 -29.06 10.82
CA VAL A 89 8.52 -29.61 11.86
C VAL A 89 8.04 -30.99 12.31
N PHE A 90 6.74 -31.19 12.50
CA PHE A 90 6.19 -32.47 12.94
C PHE A 90 6.40 -33.59 11.93
N VAL A 91 6.13 -33.33 10.65
CA VAL A 91 6.38 -34.30 9.57
C VAL A 91 7.87 -34.60 9.47
N GLY A 92 8.71 -33.56 9.51
CA GLY A 92 10.17 -33.72 9.54
C GLY A 92 10.62 -34.61 10.70
N HIS A 93 10.12 -34.37 11.91
CA HIS A 93 10.44 -35.16 13.09
C HIS A 93 9.88 -36.60 13.02
N ARG A 94 8.72 -36.80 12.41
CA ARG A 94 8.12 -38.14 12.21
C ARG A 94 8.91 -38.97 11.21
N VAL A 95 9.39 -38.35 10.13
CA VAL A 95 10.27 -38.97 9.12
C VAL A 95 11.66 -39.21 9.69
N SER A 96 12.19 -38.25 10.46
CA SER A 96 13.52 -38.35 11.03
C SER A 96 13.63 -39.29 12.22
N ASN A 97 12.51 -39.84 12.72
CA ASN A 97 12.52 -40.91 13.70
C ASN A 97 12.52 -42.24 12.93
N PRO A 98 13.70 -42.86 12.70
CA PRO A 98 13.72 -44.20 12.17
C PRO A 98 13.14 -45.08 13.28
N LYS A 99 11.94 -45.63 13.07
CA LYS A 99 11.56 -46.82 13.83
C LYS A 99 12.64 -47.84 13.51
N GLY A 100 13.52 -48.12 14.49
CA GLY A 100 14.61 -49.06 14.34
C GLY A 100 14.04 -50.39 13.90
N VAL A 101 14.05 -50.62 12.59
CA VAL A 101 13.68 -51.91 12.00
C VAL A 101 14.79 -52.84 12.47
N PRO A 102 14.49 -53.89 13.24
CA PRO A 102 15.53 -54.81 13.66
C PRO A 102 16.18 -55.37 12.40
N PHE A 103 17.48 -55.15 12.27
CA PHE A 103 18.27 -55.80 11.23
C PHE A 103 18.13 -57.31 11.44
N THR A 104 17.53 -58.00 10.48
CA THR A 104 17.65 -59.45 10.34
C THR A 104 18.84 -59.70 9.42
N PRO A 105 20.02 -60.06 9.96
CA PRO A 105 21.12 -60.49 9.11
C PRO A 105 20.67 -61.73 8.32
N VAL A 106 20.90 -61.70 7.01
CA VAL A 106 20.73 -62.88 6.17
C VAL A 106 21.92 -63.79 6.47
N ASP A 107 21.74 -64.66 7.45
CA ASP A 107 22.69 -65.72 7.71
C ASP A 107 22.45 -66.85 6.68
N ASN A 108 23.48 -67.08 5.87
CA ASN A 108 23.77 -68.27 5.06
C ASN A 108 23.13 -68.36 3.66
N LEU A 109 23.93 -67.96 2.65
CA LEU A 109 24.06 -68.66 1.37
C LEU A 109 25.47 -69.21 1.26
#